data_AF-A0A8J7BR69-F1
#
_entry.id   AF-A0A8J7BR69-F1
#
_cell.length_a   1.000
_cell.length_b   1.000
_cell.length_c   1.000
_cell.angle_alpha   90.00
_cell.angle_beta   90.00
_cell.angle_gamma   90.00
#
_symmetry.space_group_name_H-M   'P 1'
#
loop_
_entity.id
_entity.type
_entity.pdbx_description
1 polymer ?
#
loop_
_entity_poly.entity_id
_entity_poly.type
_entity_poly.pdbx_seq_one_letter_code
_entity_poly.pdbx_strand_id
1 'polypeptide(L)'
;MIYSKVRKALEKLYTKLSSFVTNKLLTGVRQCEIFEESGIGMLPSLHEETSCSDIIWIESTDVYQPTEAEYTLFTHKHALPPFFSSVYISEIAIGSLLHHLKSSMLIEQGGILFGNAYKDPQFGIYVEIVDAIAAPATIATETSFQLTSDSWDGILKDAKKLSSKTTIMGWYHSHPNLGVFMSATDMKTQQAFFSHPWCISIVCDPVRKEIGYFQGSQAHSVNPLIFCSWLRR
;
A
#
# COMPACT_ATOMS: atom_id res chain seq x y z
N MET A 1 24.81 9.44 -6.56
CA MET A 1 25.14 9.19 -5.13
C MET A 1 23.90 8.99 -4.23
N ILE A 2 22.72 9.55 -4.56
CA ILE A 2 21.44 9.33 -3.84
C ILE A 2 20.84 7.94 -4.15
N TYR A 3 20.95 7.49 -5.41
CA TYR A 3 20.51 6.18 -5.90
C TYR A 3 21.07 4.98 -5.11
N SER A 4 22.32 5.05 -4.63
CA SER A 4 22.94 3.92 -3.90
C SER A 4 22.51 3.83 -2.44
N LYS A 5 22.02 4.92 -1.84
CA LYS A 5 21.54 4.94 -0.45
C LYS A 5 20.09 4.45 -0.36
N VAL A 6 19.23 4.88 -1.27
CA VAL A 6 17.84 4.39 -1.38
C VAL A 6 17.83 2.90 -1.74
N ARG A 7 18.66 2.48 -2.69
CA ARG A 7 18.83 1.08 -3.06
C ARG A 7 19.31 0.21 -1.90
N LYS A 8 20.33 0.63 -1.14
CA LYS A 8 20.79 -0.12 0.05
C LYS A 8 19.77 -0.16 1.19
N ALA A 9 18.96 0.89 1.35
CA ALA A 9 17.88 0.92 2.34
C ALA A 9 16.75 -0.05 1.94
N LEU A 10 16.36 -0.06 0.66
CA LEU A 10 15.39 -0.98 0.09
C LEU A 10 15.90 -2.43 0.08
N GLU A 11 17.16 -2.67 -0.24
CA GLU A 11 17.82 -3.97 -0.16
C GLU A 11 17.85 -4.48 1.29
N LYS A 12 18.17 -3.63 2.28
CA LYS A 12 18.09 -4.01 3.70
C LYS A 12 16.66 -4.27 4.18
N LEU A 13 15.70 -3.45 3.75
CA LEU A 13 14.28 -3.65 4.02
C LEU A 13 13.83 -4.99 3.42
N TYR A 14 14.27 -5.30 2.21
CA TYR A 14 13.98 -6.49 1.44
C TYR A 14 14.65 -7.75 2.02
N THR A 15 15.93 -7.73 2.39
CA THR A 15 16.58 -8.89 3.03
C THR A 15 15.88 -9.25 4.34
N LYS A 16 15.43 -8.24 5.10
CA LYS A 16 14.69 -8.45 6.36
C LYS A 16 13.25 -8.92 6.09
N LEU A 17 12.53 -8.32 5.14
CA LEU A 17 11.20 -8.77 4.72
C LEU A 17 11.22 -10.19 4.11
N SER A 18 12.28 -10.55 3.37
CA SER A 18 12.48 -11.90 2.80
C SER A 18 12.70 -12.96 3.88
N SER A 19 13.35 -12.61 5.01
CA SER A 19 13.44 -13.48 6.18
C SER A 19 12.12 -13.63 6.96
N PHE A 20 11.10 -12.84 6.60
CA PHE A 20 9.75 -12.82 7.17
C PHE A 20 8.68 -13.44 6.24
N VAL A 21 9.09 -14.18 5.19
CA VAL A 21 8.25 -14.82 4.13
C VAL A 21 7.39 -15.99 4.65
N THR A 22 6.75 -15.80 5.80
CA THR A 22 5.65 -16.66 6.28
C THR A 22 4.44 -15.83 6.73
N ASN A 23 4.49 -14.49 6.66
CA ASN A 23 3.44 -13.64 7.19
C ASN A 23 2.48 -13.16 6.08
N LYS A 24 1.27 -13.74 6.08
CA LYS A 24 0.15 -13.49 5.13
C LYS A 24 -0.20 -12.00 4.93
N LEU A 25 0.17 -11.13 5.87
CA LEU A 25 -0.07 -9.67 5.85
C LEU A 25 0.75 -8.91 4.79
N LEU A 26 1.89 -9.44 4.35
CA LEU A 26 2.79 -8.77 3.41
C LEU A 26 2.52 -9.09 1.92
N THR A 27 1.55 -9.98 1.66
CA THR A 27 1.15 -10.42 0.31
C THR A 27 0.60 -9.29 -0.58
N GLY A 28 0.19 -8.15 0.00
CA GLY A 28 -0.38 -7.00 -0.71
C GLY A 28 0.64 -6.04 -1.36
N VAL A 29 1.94 -6.22 -1.12
CA VAL A 29 3.02 -5.38 -1.67
C VAL A 29 3.83 -6.22 -2.66
N ARG A 30 4.25 -5.64 -3.81
CA ARG A 30 5.07 -6.37 -4.79
C ARG A 30 6.33 -6.96 -4.12
N GLN A 31 6.50 -8.28 -4.26
CA GLN A 31 7.69 -9.04 -3.86
C GLN A 31 8.64 -9.13 -5.07
N CYS A 32 9.93 -8.81 -4.87
CA CYS A 32 10.99 -9.10 -5.82
C CYS A 32 11.58 -10.49 -5.48
N GLU A 33 12.09 -11.25 -6.44
CA GLU A 33 12.99 -12.38 -6.20
C GLU A 33 14.25 -12.16 -7.06
N ILE A 34 15.43 -12.21 -6.45
CA ILE A 34 16.71 -12.14 -7.15
C ILE A 34 17.17 -13.57 -7.39
N PHE A 35 17.19 -14.02 -8.64
CA PHE A 35 17.86 -15.26 -9.01
C PHE A 35 19.35 -14.96 -9.23
N GLU A 36 20.21 -15.46 -8.35
CA GLU A 36 21.63 -15.61 -8.66
C GLU A 36 21.76 -16.84 -9.56
N GLU A 37 22.20 -16.64 -10.81
CA GLU A 37 22.62 -17.77 -11.64
C GLU A 37 23.78 -18.49 -10.95
N SER A 38 23.55 -19.75 -10.55
CA SER A 38 24.57 -20.63 -10.04
C SER A 38 25.53 -21.00 -11.19
N GLY A 39 26.59 -20.23 -11.32
CA GLY A 39 27.65 -20.48 -12.29
C GLY A 39 28.32 -21.84 -12.06
N ILE A 40 28.13 -22.76 -13.00
CA ILE A 40 28.95 -23.97 -13.14
C ILE A 40 29.97 -23.71 -14.27
N GLY A 41 31.24 -23.51 -13.88
CA GLY A 41 32.40 -24.10 -14.56
C GLY A 41 33.06 -23.40 -15.77
N MET A 42 34.32 -22.99 -15.56
CA MET A 42 35.46 -22.84 -16.50
C MET A 42 35.64 -21.56 -17.36
N LEU A 43 36.84 -20.97 -17.23
CA LEU A 43 37.48 -19.88 -18.01
C LEU A 43 38.25 -20.44 -19.24
N PRO A 44 38.81 -19.60 -20.16
CA PRO A 44 38.30 -18.33 -20.72
C PRO A 44 38.50 -18.22 -22.26
N SER A 45 37.76 -17.34 -22.91
CA SER A 45 38.27 -16.26 -23.80
C SER A 45 37.30 -15.89 -24.91
N LEU A 46 37.39 -14.61 -25.28
CA LEU A 46 36.80 -13.89 -26.41
C LEU A 46 35.64 -12.97 -26.04
N HIS A 47 35.84 -11.72 -26.45
CA HIS A 47 35.00 -10.56 -26.26
C HIS A 47 33.57 -10.82 -26.75
N GLU A 48 32.62 -10.83 -25.84
CA GLU A 48 31.24 -10.46 -26.13
C GLU A 48 30.81 -9.47 -25.06
N GLU A 49 30.47 -8.26 -25.50
CA GLU A 49 29.80 -7.25 -24.69
C GLU A 49 28.51 -7.88 -24.16
N THR A 50 28.51 -8.31 -22.90
CA THR A 50 27.30 -8.76 -22.23
C THR A 50 26.40 -7.56 -22.02
N SER A 51 25.44 -7.46 -22.95
CA SER A 51 24.16 -6.77 -22.81
C SER A 51 23.70 -6.77 -21.36
N CYS A 52 23.36 -5.58 -20.86
CA CYS A 52 22.72 -5.39 -19.56
C CYS A 52 21.61 -6.43 -19.42
N SER A 53 21.76 -7.35 -18.46
CA SER A 53 20.75 -8.35 -18.17
C SER A 53 19.49 -7.62 -17.72
N ASP A 54 18.49 -7.64 -18.58
CA ASP A 54 17.18 -7.08 -18.31
C ASP A 54 16.63 -7.74 -17.03
N ILE A 55 16.34 -6.93 -16.02
CA ILE A 55 15.67 -7.39 -14.80
C ILE A 55 14.28 -7.85 -15.22
N ILE A 56 14.06 -9.18 -15.25
CA ILE A 56 12.76 -9.77 -15.52
C ILE A 56 11.95 -9.76 -14.22
N TRP A 57 10.87 -8.97 -14.20
CA TRP A 57 9.92 -8.95 -13.10
C TRP A 57 8.97 -10.14 -13.21
N ILE A 58 9.11 -11.12 -12.32
CA ILE A 58 8.17 -12.24 -12.18
C ILE A 58 7.34 -11.99 -10.92
N GLU A 59 6.02 -11.87 -11.06
CA GLU A 59 5.12 -11.75 -9.91
C GLU A 59 5.07 -13.10 -9.17
N SER A 60 5.37 -13.08 -7.87
CA SER A 60 5.26 -14.26 -7.00
C SER A 60 3.81 -14.76 -6.94
N THR A 61 3.62 -16.07 -6.81
CA THR A 61 2.30 -16.69 -6.59
C THR A 61 1.65 -16.27 -5.27
N ASP A 62 2.43 -15.71 -4.35
CA ASP A 62 1.97 -15.21 -3.05
C ASP A 62 1.46 -13.75 -3.10
N VAL A 63 1.37 -13.15 -4.29
CA VAL A 63 0.75 -11.83 -4.47
C VAL A 63 -0.74 -11.93 -4.16
N TYR A 64 -1.20 -11.10 -3.23
CA TYR A 64 -2.60 -11.00 -2.83
C TYR A 64 -3.49 -10.77 -4.05
N GLN A 65 -4.52 -11.60 -4.19
CA GLN A 65 -5.53 -11.46 -5.24
C GLN A 65 -6.88 -11.09 -4.62
N PRO A 66 -7.71 -10.27 -5.29
CA PRO A 66 -9.08 -10.04 -4.90
C PRO A 66 -9.84 -11.35 -4.72
N THR A 67 -10.58 -11.46 -3.61
CA THR A 67 -11.39 -12.65 -3.34
C THR A 67 -12.70 -12.55 -4.11
N GLU A 68 -13.11 -13.64 -4.78
CA GLU A 68 -14.42 -13.69 -5.42
C GLU A 68 -15.53 -13.50 -4.38
N ALA A 69 -16.42 -12.54 -4.59
CA ALA A 69 -17.52 -12.21 -3.69
C ALA A 69 -18.65 -11.50 -4.42
N GLU A 70 -19.90 -11.81 -4.05
CA GLU A 70 -21.07 -11.10 -4.55
C GLU A 70 -21.20 -9.73 -3.88
N TYR A 71 -21.25 -8.69 -4.71
CA TYR A 71 -21.38 -7.31 -4.27
C TYR A 71 -22.64 -7.08 -3.42
N THR A 72 -23.75 -7.73 -3.77
CA THR A 72 -25.02 -7.60 -3.05
C THR A 72 -24.89 -8.05 -1.59
N LEU A 73 -24.21 -9.18 -1.33
CA LEU A 73 -23.97 -9.67 0.03
C LEU A 73 -23.15 -8.67 0.85
N PHE A 74 -22.14 -8.04 0.22
CA PHE A 74 -21.37 -6.96 0.84
C PHE A 74 -22.26 -5.76 1.19
N THR A 75 -23.07 -5.27 0.24
CA THR A 75 -23.96 -4.13 0.51
C THR A 75 -24.98 -4.41 1.61
N HIS A 76 -25.56 -5.61 1.63
CA HIS A 76 -26.52 -6.01 2.67
C HIS A 76 -25.87 -6.08 4.04
N LYS A 77 -24.71 -6.72 4.15
CA LYS A 77 -23.94 -6.83 5.39
C LYS A 77 -23.59 -5.46 5.99
N HIS A 78 -23.33 -4.47 5.13
CA HIS A 78 -22.90 -3.13 5.53
C HIS A 78 -24.03 -2.08 5.47
N ALA A 79 -25.26 -2.49 5.17
CA ALA A 79 -26.42 -1.59 4.98
C ALA A 79 -26.14 -0.43 4.00
N LEU A 80 -25.45 -0.72 2.90
CA LEU A 80 -25.02 0.27 1.89
C LEU A 80 -26.14 0.59 0.90
N PRO A 81 -26.13 1.80 0.31
CA PRO A 81 -27.05 2.13 -0.77
C PRO A 81 -26.79 1.28 -2.02
N PRO A 82 -27.80 1.10 -2.90
CA PRO A 82 -27.75 0.15 -4.02
C PRO A 82 -26.97 0.64 -5.24
N PHE A 83 -26.10 1.65 -5.10
CA PHE A 83 -25.22 2.11 -6.17
C PHE A 83 -23.80 1.59 -5.96
N PHE A 84 -23.10 1.32 -7.05
CA PHE A 84 -21.73 0.80 -7.00
C PHE A 84 -20.70 1.92 -6.78
N SER A 85 -19.69 1.61 -5.97
CA SER A 85 -18.45 2.36 -5.80
C SER A 85 -17.30 1.37 -5.90
N SER A 86 -16.16 1.77 -6.49
CA SER A 86 -14.98 0.90 -6.49
C SER A 86 -14.27 0.86 -5.13
N VAL A 87 -14.55 1.81 -4.23
CA VAL A 87 -13.89 1.95 -2.94
C VAL A 87 -14.90 2.25 -1.83
N TYR A 88 -14.77 1.50 -0.73
CA TYR A 88 -15.54 1.63 0.50
C TYR A 88 -14.57 1.77 1.66
N ILE A 89 -14.79 2.76 2.52
CA ILE A 89 -13.89 3.03 3.65
C ILE A 89 -14.71 3.09 4.93
N SER A 90 -14.29 2.34 5.94
CA SER A 90 -14.94 2.37 7.24
C SER A 90 -14.73 3.74 7.92
N GLU A 91 -15.71 4.19 8.70
CA GLU A 91 -15.55 5.36 9.57
C GLU A 91 -14.41 5.20 10.58
N ILE A 92 -14.10 3.95 10.97
CA ILE A 92 -12.94 3.64 11.82
C ILE A 92 -11.64 4.02 11.10
N ALA A 93 -11.45 3.59 9.85
CA ALA A 93 -10.24 3.90 9.08
C ALA A 93 -10.09 5.42 8.87
N ILE A 94 -11.16 6.11 8.49
CA ILE A 94 -11.16 7.58 8.37
C ILE A 94 -10.85 8.24 9.72
N GLY A 95 -11.45 7.78 10.81
CA GLY A 95 -11.20 8.31 12.15
C GLY A 95 -9.75 8.14 12.57
N SER A 96 -9.19 6.93 12.42
CA SER A 96 -7.81 6.58 12.75
C SER A 96 -6.81 7.42 11.95
N LEU A 97 -6.96 7.51 10.63
CA LEU A 97 -6.03 8.29 9.79
C LEU A 97 -6.13 9.78 10.10
N LEU A 98 -7.34 10.34 10.26
CA LEU A 98 -7.51 11.76 10.54
C LEU A 98 -7.01 12.13 11.93
N HIS A 99 -7.20 11.25 12.92
CA HIS A 99 -6.64 11.43 14.25
C HIS A 99 -5.12 11.49 14.20
N HIS A 100 -4.49 10.57 13.45
CA HIS A 100 -3.04 10.56 13.26
C HIS A 100 -2.55 11.83 12.58
N LEU A 101 -3.07 12.18 11.40
CA LEU A 101 -2.57 13.31 10.61
C LEU A 101 -2.83 14.69 11.26
N LYS A 102 -3.72 14.77 12.24
CA LYS A 102 -3.91 15.99 13.06
C LYS A 102 -2.87 16.14 14.16
N SER A 103 -2.08 15.09 14.46
CA SER A 103 -1.04 15.15 15.49
C SER A 103 0.14 16.04 15.10
N SER A 104 0.35 16.29 13.80
CA SER A 104 1.27 17.30 13.30
C SER A 104 0.73 18.00 12.05
N MET A 105 0.68 19.33 12.11
CA MET A 105 0.34 20.19 10.97
C MET A 105 1.56 20.83 10.31
N LEU A 106 2.77 20.45 10.75
CA LEU A 106 4.03 21.06 10.29
C LEU A 106 4.88 20.11 9.45
N ILE A 107 4.79 18.81 9.72
CA ILE A 107 5.55 17.78 9.02
C ILE A 107 4.60 16.76 8.42
N GLU A 108 4.98 16.22 7.26
CA GLU A 108 4.26 15.11 6.65
C GLU A 108 4.28 13.89 7.58
N GLN A 109 3.12 13.25 7.68
CA GLN A 109 2.91 12.03 8.44
C GLN A 109 2.20 11.02 7.53
N GLY A 110 2.28 9.74 7.84
CA GLY A 110 1.57 8.74 7.06
C GLY A 110 1.50 7.37 7.70
N GLY A 111 0.82 6.46 7.04
CA GLY A 111 0.59 5.12 7.54
C GLY A 111 0.07 4.18 6.47
N ILE A 112 -0.36 3.00 6.91
CA ILE A 112 -0.79 1.90 6.05
C ILE A 112 -2.29 1.67 6.19
N LEU A 113 -2.93 1.43 5.05
CA LEU A 113 -4.34 1.08 4.95
C LEU A 113 -4.49 -0.43 4.94
N PHE A 114 -5.45 -0.93 5.74
CA PHE A 114 -5.75 -2.34 5.87
C PHE A 114 -7.18 -2.63 5.43
N GLY A 115 -7.36 -3.74 4.73
CA GLY A 115 -8.64 -4.06 4.11
C GLY A 115 -8.64 -5.34 3.30
N ASN A 116 -9.57 -5.41 2.36
CA ASN A 116 -9.71 -6.51 1.41
C ASN A 116 -10.08 -5.95 0.03
N ALA A 117 -9.65 -6.64 -1.03
CA ALA A 117 -10.21 -6.50 -2.36
C ALA A 117 -11.11 -7.68 -2.66
N TYR A 118 -12.16 -7.39 -3.42
CA TYR A 118 -13.13 -8.35 -3.88
C TYR A 118 -13.28 -8.24 -5.38
N LYS A 119 -13.72 -9.34 -5.99
CA LYS A 119 -14.09 -9.38 -7.40
C LYS A 119 -15.50 -9.93 -7.52
N ASP A 120 -16.37 -9.11 -8.11
CA ASP A 120 -17.73 -9.47 -8.46
C ASP A 120 -17.81 -9.73 -9.98
N PRO A 121 -18.52 -10.79 -10.43
CA PRO A 121 -18.65 -11.09 -11.86
C PRO A 121 -19.31 -9.99 -12.71
N GLN A 122 -20.20 -9.18 -12.12
CA GLN A 122 -20.96 -8.13 -12.79
C GLN A 122 -20.31 -6.76 -12.63
N PHE A 123 -19.87 -6.42 -11.41
CA PHE A 123 -19.36 -5.08 -11.09
C PHE A 123 -17.84 -4.95 -11.15
N GLY A 124 -17.11 -6.08 -11.21
CA GLY A 124 -15.66 -6.10 -11.23
C GLY A 124 -15.05 -5.94 -9.83
N ILE A 125 -13.89 -5.29 -9.77
CA ILE A 125 -13.12 -5.18 -8.52
C ILE A 125 -13.67 -4.05 -7.65
N TYR A 126 -13.87 -4.35 -6.36
CA TYR A 126 -14.17 -3.34 -5.35
C TYR A 126 -13.33 -3.56 -4.09
N VAL A 127 -13.07 -2.47 -3.36
CA VAL A 127 -12.13 -2.43 -2.25
C VAL A 127 -12.83 -2.01 -0.97
N GLU A 128 -12.63 -2.76 0.11
CA GLU A 128 -13.04 -2.40 1.45
C GLU A 128 -11.80 -2.05 2.27
N ILE A 129 -11.71 -0.82 2.76
CA ILE A 129 -10.73 -0.39 3.76
C ILE A 129 -11.39 -0.44 5.13
N VAL A 130 -10.84 -1.26 6.02
CA VAL A 130 -11.42 -1.53 7.35
C VAL A 130 -10.71 -0.75 8.47
N ASP A 131 -9.41 -0.49 8.32
CA ASP A 131 -8.62 0.26 9.32
C ASP A 131 -7.43 0.98 8.68
N ALA A 132 -6.86 1.94 9.41
CA ALA A 132 -5.67 2.69 9.03
C ALA A 132 -4.72 2.77 10.22
N ILE A 133 -3.49 2.27 10.06
CA ILE A 133 -2.49 2.18 11.13
C ILE A 133 -1.37 3.19 10.85
N ALA A 134 -1.10 4.06 11.83
CA ALA A 134 -0.03 5.04 11.76
C ALA A 134 1.34 4.37 11.66
N ALA A 135 2.22 4.91 10.83
CA ALA A 135 3.62 4.58 10.89
C ALA A 135 4.31 5.38 12.01
N PRO A 136 4.92 4.73 13.01
CA PRO A 136 5.72 5.43 14.02
C PRO A 136 6.81 6.27 13.34
N ALA A 137 6.79 7.58 13.59
CA ALA A 137 7.68 8.64 13.11
C ALA A 137 8.63 8.24 11.95
N THR A 138 8.15 8.43 10.72
CA THR A 138 9.00 8.43 9.54
C THR A 138 10.09 9.49 9.69
N ILE A 139 11.34 9.10 9.48
CA ILE A 139 12.46 10.05 9.47
C ILE A 139 12.17 11.05 8.36
N ALA A 140 11.76 12.25 8.78
CA ALA A 140 11.48 13.38 7.92
C ALA A 140 12.77 13.75 7.18
N THR A 141 12.91 13.22 5.97
CA THR A 141 13.76 13.83 4.96
C THR A 141 12.82 14.49 3.97
N GLU A 142 13.14 15.74 3.64
CA GLU A 142 12.26 16.81 3.11
C GLU A 142 11.48 16.48 1.81
N THR A 143 11.52 15.25 1.30
CA THR A 143 10.94 14.90 0.00
C THR A 143 10.43 13.45 -0.12
N SER A 144 10.38 12.64 0.94
CA SER A 144 9.86 11.26 0.84
C SER A 144 9.40 10.64 2.16
N PHE A 145 8.17 10.11 2.19
CA PHE A 145 7.70 9.16 3.20
C PHE A 145 8.52 7.86 3.12
N GLN A 146 9.40 7.61 4.10
CA GLN A 146 10.17 6.37 4.20
C GLN A 146 9.82 5.66 5.51
N LEU A 147 9.20 4.49 5.39
CA LEU A 147 8.94 3.60 6.52
C LEU A 147 10.26 2.97 6.99
N THR A 148 10.64 3.25 8.22
CA THR A 148 11.80 2.59 8.83
C THR A 148 11.45 1.14 9.21
N SER A 149 12.45 0.29 9.48
CA SER A 149 12.20 -1.07 9.99
C SER A 149 11.37 -1.07 11.26
N ASP A 150 11.62 -0.12 12.15
CA ASP A 150 10.96 -0.03 13.45
C ASP A 150 9.52 0.44 13.29
N SER A 151 9.27 1.28 12.27
CA SER A 151 7.91 1.65 11.87
C SER A 151 7.11 0.42 11.42
N TRP A 152 7.73 -0.49 10.66
CA TRP A 152 7.08 -1.72 10.20
C TRP A 152 6.74 -2.68 11.35
N ASP A 153 7.62 -2.85 12.33
CA ASP A 153 7.34 -3.72 13.48
C ASP A 153 6.13 -3.24 14.29
N GLY A 154 6.01 -1.91 14.47
CA GLY A 154 4.84 -1.28 15.10
C GLY A 154 3.56 -1.53 14.29
N ILE A 155 3.60 -1.25 12.98
CA ILE A 155 2.46 -1.46 12.07
C ILE A 155 2.00 -2.92 12.10
N LEU A 156 2.91 -3.88 11.97
CA LEU A 156 2.59 -5.30 11.94
C LEU A 156 2.07 -5.80 13.30
N LYS A 157 2.57 -5.26 14.41
CA LYS A 157 2.05 -5.57 15.75
C LYS A 157 0.59 -5.15 15.90
N ASP A 158 0.23 -3.96 15.41
CA ASP A 158 -1.15 -3.48 15.47
C ASP A 158 -2.03 -4.19 14.43
N ALA A 159 -1.50 -4.50 13.24
CA ALA A 159 -2.21 -5.25 12.21
C ALA A 159 -2.62 -6.66 12.67
N LYS A 160 -1.87 -7.29 13.59
CA LYS A 160 -2.24 -8.59 14.19
C LYS A 160 -3.54 -8.55 15.01
N LYS A 161 -4.01 -7.36 15.42
CA LYS A 161 -5.28 -7.17 16.11
C LYS A 161 -6.48 -7.16 15.15
N LEU A 162 -6.22 -6.99 13.85
CA LEU A 162 -7.23 -7.02 12.80
C LEU A 162 -7.62 -8.47 12.48
N SER A 163 -8.69 -8.64 11.71
CA SER A 163 -9.07 -9.96 11.20
C SER A 163 -7.91 -10.58 10.42
N SER A 164 -7.66 -11.89 10.60
CA SER A 164 -6.62 -12.64 9.88
C SER A 164 -6.81 -12.69 8.36
N LYS A 165 -7.96 -12.22 7.86
CA LYS A 165 -8.25 -12.08 6.43
C LYS A 165 -7.83 -10.72 5.86
N THR A 166 -7.59 -9.73 6.72
CA THR A 166 -7.22 -8.37 6.33
C THR A 166 -5.79 -8.34 5.80
N THR A 167 -5.56 -7.57 4.75
CA THR A 167 -4.23 -7.36 4.16
C THR A 167 -3.92 -5.88 4.00
N ILE A 168 -2.69 -5.57 3.62
CA ILE A 168 -2.28 -4.22 3.22
C ILE A 168 -2.95 -3.88 1.90
N MET A 169 -3.75 -2.81 1.91
CA MET A 169 -4.50 -2.33 0.74
C MET A 169 -3.93 -1.04 0.18
N GLY A 170 -2.98 -0.41 0.86
CA GLY A 170 -2.53 0.92 0.46
C GLY A 170 -1.84 1.69 1.55
N TRP A 171 -1.76 3.00 1.35
CA TRP A 171 -1.10 3.92 2.26
C TRP A 171 -1.83 5.26 2.30
N TYR A 172 -1.53 6.05 3.32
CA TYR A 172 -2.01 7.42 3.43
C TYR A 172 -0.91 8.34 3.93
N HIS A 173 -0.98 9.61 3.57
CA HIS A 173 -0.09 10.64 4.09
C HIS A 173 -0.72 12.03 4.11
N SER A 174 -0.08 12.95 4.84
CA SER A 174 -0.46 14.36 4.87
C SER A 174 0.38 15.22 3.94
N HIS A 175 -0.27 16.25 3.40
CA HIS A 175 0.34 17.39 2.72
C HIS A 175 -0.03 18.68 3.45
N PRO A 176 0.65 19.05 4.55
CA PRO A 176 0.24 20.18 5.37
C PRO A 176 0.29 21.50 4.58
N ASN A 177 -0.87 22.11 4.35
CA ASN A 177 -1.06 23.37 3.64
C ASN A 177 -0.60 23.40 2.16
N LEU A 178 -0.50 22.25 1.50
CA LEU A 178 -0.19 22.17 0.07
C LEU A 178 -1.44 21.88 -0.79
N GLY A 179 -2.51 21.40 -0.18
CA GLY A 179 -3.67 20.83 -0.85
C GLY A 179 -3.48 19.36 -1.19
N VAL A 180 -4.51 18.78 -1.79
CA VAL A 180 -4.61 17.34 -2.06
C VAL A 180 -4.28 17.03 -3.50
N PHE A 181 -3.14 16.36 -3.70
CA PHE A 181 -2.67 15.86 -5.01
C PHE A 181 -1.62 14.77 -4.80
N MET A 182 -1.31 14.02 -5.85
CA MET A 182 -0.19 13.08 -5.87
C MET A 182 1.04 13.78 -6.46
N SER A 183 2.07 13.99 -5.65
CA SER A 183 3.36 14.54 -6.11
C SER A 183 4.12 13.55 -6.99
N ALA A 184 5.18 14.00 -7.65
CA ALA A 184 6.05 13.10 -8.41
C ALA A 184 6.70 12.01 -7.53
N THR A 185 6.95 12.28 -6.24
CA THR A 185 7.41 11.27 -5.29
C THR A 185 6.29 10.29 -4.96
N ASP A 186 5.07 10.78 -4.70
CA ASP A 186 3.94 9.93 -4.34
C ASP A 186 3.59 8.96 -5.46
N MET A 187 3.62 9.44 -6.71
CA MET A 187 3.42 8.62 -7.90
C MET A 187 4.46 7.50 -8.01
N LYS A 188 5.73 7.78 -7.71
CA LYS A 188 6.79 6.76 -7.71
C LYS A 188 6.57 5.73 -6.61
N THR A 189 6.20 6.16 -5.40
CA THR A 189 5.88 5.26 -4.29
C THR A 189 4.69 4.37 -4.65
N GLN A 190 3.62 4.96 -5.18
CA GLN A 190 2.43 4.25 -5.62
C GLN A 190 2.76 3.19 -6.68
N GLN A 191 3.51 3.57 -7.72
CA GLN A 191 3.88 2.66 -8.81
C GLN A 191 4.85 1.54 -8.36
N ALA A 192 5.73 1.81 -7.41
CA ALA A 192 6.70 0.84 -6.93
C ALA A 192 6.07 -0.21 -6.00
N PHE A 193 5.22 0.22 -5.06
CA PHE A 193 4.77 -0.64 -3.95
C PHE A 193 3.29 -0.98 -3.99
N PHE A 194 2.46 -0.14 -4.61
CA PHE A 194 1.00 -0.16 -4.56
C PHE A 194 0.39 -0.09 -5.97
N SER A 195 0.97 -0.81 -6.92
CA SER A 195 0.63 -0.71 -8.34
C SER A 195 -0.62 -1.48 -8.77
N HIS A 196 -1.11 -2.40 -7.94
CA HIS A 196 -2.27 -3.20 -8.30
C HIS A 196 -3.55 -2.35 -8.41
N PRO A 197 -4.52 -2.71 -9.26
CA PRO A 197 -5.76 -1.94 -9.45
C PRO A 197 -6.60 -1.73 -8.18
N TRP A 198 -6.44 -2.59 -7.17
CA TRP A 198 -7.12 -2.51 -5.88
C TRP A 198 -6.35 -1.74 -4.80
N CYS A 199 -5.13 -1.28 -5.09
CA CYS A 199 -4.35 -0.52 -4.12
C CYS A 199 -4.84 0.94 -4.03
N ILE A 200 -4.90 1.46 -2.80
CA ILE A 200 -5.43 2.78 -2.47
C ILE A 200 -4.31 3.70 -1.95
N SER A 201 -4.36 4.97 -2.33
CA SER A 201 -3.60 6.05 -1.70
C SER A 201 -4.55 7.15 -1.23
N ILE A 202 -4.34 7.65 -0.01
CA ILE A 202 -5.15 8.73 0.56
C ILE A 202 -4.23 9.89 0.93
N VAL A 203 -4.50 11.06 0.37
CA VAL A 203 -3.78 12.29 0.70
C VAL A 203 -4.71 13.22 1.47
N CYS A 204 -4.26 13.71 2.61
CA CYS A 204 -5.02 14.64 3.43
C CYS A 204 -4.23 15.93 3.67
N ASP A 205 -4.86 17.07 3.49
CA ASP A 205 -4.33 18.34 4.00
C ASP A 205 -5.04 18.67 5.31
N PRO A 206 -4.43 18.42 6.47
CA PRO A 206 -5.06 18.67 7.77
C PRO A 206 -5.26 20.18 8.05
N VAL A 207 -4.51 21.06 7.37
CA VAL A 207 -4.62 22.52 7.53
C VAL A 207 -5.82 23.03 6.73
N ARG A 208 -5.95 22.58 5.47
CA ARG A 208 -7.06 22.96 4.58
C ARG A 208 -8.34 22.13 4.80
N LYS A 209 -8.26 21.05 5.58
CA LYS A 209 -9.33 20.08 5.83
C LYS A 209 -9.82 19.42 4.53
N GLU A 210 -8.88 19.14 3.64
CA GLU A 210 -9.12 18.50 2.36
C GLU A 210 -8.65 17.04 2.44
N ILE A 211 -9.35 16.14 1.75
CA ILE A 211 -8.97 14.74 1.61
C ILE A 211 -9.23 14.29 0.18
N GLY A 212 -8.29 13.52 -0.38
CA GLY A 212 -8.41 12.93 -1.70
C GLY A 212 -8.02 11.47 -1.67
N TYR A 213 -8.63 10.74 -2.58
CA TYR A 213 -8.55 9.30 -2.67
C TYR A 213 -8.14 8.92 -4.08
N PHE A 214 -7.16 8.04 -4.16
CA PHE A 214 -6.55 7.64 -5.41
C PHE A 214 -6.45 6.12 -5.48
N GLN A 215 -6.64 5.56 -6.67
CA GLN A 215 -6.68 4.12 -6.89
C GLN A 215 -5.72 3.68 -8.01
N GLY A 216 -5.03 2.56 -7.77
CA GLY A 216 -4.19 1.87 -8.75
C GLY A 216 -2.84 2.53 -9.02
N SER A 217 -2.07 1.97 -9.96
CA SER A 217 -0.72 2.45 -10.31
C SER A 217 -0.67 3.88 -10.84
N GLN A 218 -1.75 4.34 -11.49
CA GLN A 218 -1.85 5.70 -12.02
C GLN A 218 -2.51 6.67 -11.04
N ALA A 219 -2.82 6.23 -9.82
CA ALA A 219 -3.45 7.04 -8.79
C ALA A 219 -4.66 7.81 -9.33
N HIS A 220 -5.58 7.12 -10.02
CA HIS A 220 -6.79 7.77 -10.52
C HIS A 220 -7.64 8.25 -9.35
N SER A 221 -8.11 9.49 -9.42
CA SER A 221 -8.99 10.05 -8.39
C SER A 221 -10.31 9.27 -8.34
N VAL A 222 -10.74 8.91 -7.14
CA VAL A 222 -11.97 8.16 -6.88
C VAL A 222 -12.77 8.82 -5.77
N ASN A 223 -14.08 8.57 -5.74
CA ASN A 223 -14.98 9.03 -4.69
C ASN A 223 -15.44 7.83 -3.87
N PRO A 224 -14.83 7.56 -2.69
CA PRO A 224 -15.19 6.41 -1.89
C PRO A 224 -16.53 6.61 -1.19
N LEU A 225 -17.19 5.49 -0.88
CA LEU A 225 -18.33 5.47 0.02
C LEU A 225 -17.84 5.22 1.45
N ILE A 226 -18.11 6.17 2.35
CA ILE A 226 -17.79 6.02 3.78
C ILE A 226 -18.94 5.31 4.49
N PHE A 227 -18.65 4.23 5.22
CA PHE A 227 -19.67 3.42 5.88
C PHE A 227 -19.40 3.20 7.38
N CYS A 228 -20.48 3.11 8.15
CA CYS A 228 -20.41 2.81 9.57
C CYS A 228 -20.23 1.31 9.81
N SER A 229 -19.12 0.92 10.43
CA SER A 229 -18.76 -0.49 10.65
C SER A 229 -19.53 -1.17 11.80
N TRP A 230 -20.31 -0.42 12.58
CA TRP A 230 -21.03 -0.90 13.77
C TRP A 230 -22.40 -1.51 13.46
N LEU A 231 -22.91 -1.36 12.24
CA LEU A 231 -24.21 -1.90 11.82
C LEU A 231 -24.16 -3.38 11.40
N ARG A 232 -23.28 -4.19 12.01
CA ARG A 232 -23.38 -5.66 11.89
C ARG A 232 -24.60 -6.12 12.71
N ARG A 233 -25.79 -6.08 12.10
CA ARG A 233 -26.96 -6.80 12.60
C ARG A 233 -26.81 -8.29 12.34
#